data_AF-A0A9D9VZH0-F1
#
_entry.id   AF-A0A9D9VZH0-F1
#
_cell.length_a   1.000
_cell.length_b   1.000
_cell.length_c   1.000
_cell.angle_alpha   90.00
_cell.angle_beta   90.00
_cell.angle_gamma   90.00
#
_symmetry.space_group_name_H-M   'P 1'
#
loop_
_entity.id
_entity.type
_entity.pdbx_description
1 polymer ?
#
loop_
_entity_poly.entity_id
_entity_poly.type
_entity_poly.pdbx_seq_one_letter_code
_entity_poly.pdbx_strand_id
1 'polypeptide(L)'
;MKKLMLLLVTAFIVAGTQAQTKEEIEKRKAAKEEQAKLTSDQAAIDKEQAVLAEQARQEKIKMFKDSVMAETRAQWVKDSLRSIQDSSNKVQTENDRLSTEKYLAVDKSRNDVYTAAGLSDYEMQKVKVINSQYYARAKAINADESIAGDIKSKRLAALNKERLKKIKATLGGKKASALEKARKTTAQNAEDSDSQWLYEIDSTKGKKKS
;
A
#
# COMPACT_ATOMS: atom_id res chain seq x y z
N MET A 1 71.57 87.52 60.58
CA MET A 1 71.80 86.40 59.64
C MET A 1 70.85 85.21 59.85
N LYS A 2 69.53 85.44 60.01
CA LYS A 2 68.52 84.36 60.18
C LYS A 2 67.40 84.37 59.12
N LYS A 3 67.37 85.39 58.25
CA LYS A 3 66.33 85.56 57.21
C LYS A 3 66.74 85.01 55.83
N LEU A 4 68.01 84.65 55.64
CA LEU A 4 68.54 84.11 54.38
C LEU A 4 68.54 82.57 54.31
N MET A 5 68.48 81.86 55.45
CA MET A 5 68.35 80.39 55.46
C MET A 5 66.92 79.87 55.24
N LEU A 6 65.89 80.71 55.41
CA LEU A 6 64.49 80.28 55.26
C LEU A 6 64.03 80.23 53.79
N LEU A 7 64.74 80.92 52.89
CA LEU A 7 64.41 81.04 51.47
C LEU A 7 65.04 79.93 50.60
N LEU A 8 66.07 79.25 51.10
CA LEU A 8 66.69 78.10 50.41
C LEU A 8 66.02 76.76 50.72
N VAL A 9 65.30 76.64 51.85
CA VAL A 9 64.58 75.41 52.22
C VAL A 9 63.22 75.32 51.53
N THR A 10 62.58 76.45 51.19
CA THR A 10 61.29 76.47 50.48
C THR A 10 61.42 76.19 48.98
N ALA A 11 62.58 76.41 48.38
CA ALA A 11 62.83 76.10 46.96
C ALA A 11 62.99 74.60 46.67
N PHE A 12 63.37 73.77 47.66
CA PHE A 12 63.52 72.32 47.48
C PHE A 12 62.21 71.53 47.66
N ILE A 13 61.19 72.08 48.32
CA ILE A 13 59.92 71.37 48.57
C ILE A 13 58.99 71.41 47.33
N VAL A 14 59.13 72.40 46.45
CA VAL A 14 58.26 72.55 45.26
C VAL A 14 58.75 71.71 44.06
N ALA A 15 60.02 71.27 44.06
CA ALA A 15 60.55 70.39 42.99
C ALA A 15 60.29 68.89 43.25
N GLY A 16 60.00 68.48 44.49
CA GLY A 16 59.74 67.07 44.84
C GLY A 16 58.30 66.59 44.59
N THR A 17 57.32 67.51 44.56
CA THR A 17 55.89 67.17 44.45
C THR A 17 55.38 67.04 43.01
N GLN A 18 56.13 67.52 42.01
CA GLN A 18 55.81 67.31 40.59
C GLN A 18 56.31 65.98 40.02
N ALA A 19 57.28 65.32 40.67
CA ALA A 19 57.77 64.01 40.24
C ALA A 19 56.93 62.84 40.79
N GLN A 20 56.46 62.91 42.04
CA GLN A 20 55.63 61.84 42.65
C GLN A 20 54.17 61.83 42.17
N THR A 21 53.63 62.97 41.73
CA THR A 21 52.26 63.04 41.17
C THR A 21 52.15 62.47 39.76
N LYS A 22 53.25 62.48 38.98
CA LYS A 22 53.25 61.94 37.61
C LYS A 22 53.23 60.41 37.59
N GLU A 23 53.99 59.78 38.49
CA GLU A 23 54.05 58.31 38.61
C GLU A 23 52.72 57.71 39.10
N GLU A 24 52.04 58.37 40.05
CA GLU A 24 50.74 57.90 40.55
C GLU A 24 49.61 58.10 39.51
N ILE A 25 49.66 59.17 38.71
CA ILE A 25 48.74 59.40 37.59
C ILE A 25 48.96 58.37 36.48
N GLU A 26 50.21 58.02 36.16
CA GLU A 26 50.53 56.98 35.18
C GLU A 26 50.09 55.59 35.65
N LYS A 27 50.28 55.23 36.93
CA LYS A 27 49.77 53.99 37.50
C LYS A 27 48.24 53.91 37.49
N ARG A 28 47.53 55.00 37.82
CA ARG A 28 46.06 55.04 37.73
C ARG A 28 45.55 55.00 36.28
N LYS A 29 46.27 55.58 35.33
CA LYS A 29 45.96 55.47 33.89
C LYS A 29 46.19 54.04 33.39
N ALA A 30 47.30 53.41 33.74
CA ALA A 30 47.60 52.02 33.41
C ALA A 30 46.57 51.06 34.03
N ALA A 31 46.20 51.23 35.29
CA ALA A 31 45.16 50.42 35.94
C ALA A 31 43.76 50.62 35.32
N LYS A 32 43.41 51.86 34.91
CA LYS A 32 42.17 52.11 34.16
C LYS A 32 42.19 51.50 32.76
N GLU A 33 43.34 51.49 32.09
CA GLU A 33 43.50 50.88 30.78
C GLU A 33 43.43 49.35 30.85
N GLU A 34 44.02 48.76 31.89
CA GLU A 34 43.94 47.31 32.18
C GLU A 34 42.51 46.90 32.56
N GLN A 35 41.83 47.68 33.39
CA GLN A 35 40.42 47.46 33.72
C GLN A 35 39.52 47.62 32.48
N ALA A 36 39.80 48.59 31.60
CA ALA A 36 39.09 48.75 30.34
C ALA A 36 39.30 47.54 29.41
N LYS A 37 40.53 47.03 29.30
CA LYS A 37 40.85 45.80 28.54
C LYS A 37 40.10 44.59 29.09
N LEU A 38 40.14 44.36 30.41
CA LEU A 38 39.40 43.27 31.05
C LEU A 38 37.89 43.36 30.82
N THR A 39 37.29 44.56 30.89
CA THR A 39 35.85 44.72 30.60
C THR A 39 35.53 44.52 29.11
N SER A 40 36.43 44.90 28.21
CA SER A 40 36.29 44.66 26.77
C SER A 40 36.40 43.16 26.44
N ASP A 41 37.35 42.46 27.06
CA ASP A 41 37.55 41.02 26.88
C ASP A 41 36.35 40.24 27.45
N GLN A 42 35.84 40.63 28.62
CA GLN A 42 34.63 40.04 29.18
C GLN A 42 33.41 40.27 28.28
N ALA A 43 33.24 41.48 27.73
CA ALA A 43 32.15 41.76 26.78
C ALA A 43 32.29 40.95 25.48
N ALA A 44 33.50 40.66 25.02
CA ALA A 44 33.75 39.79 23.86
C ALA A 44 33.38 38.33 24.17
N ILE A 45 33.76 37.82 25.34
CA ILE A 45 33.39 36.48 25.82
C ILE A 45 31.87 36.35 25.96
N ASP A 46 31.20 37.32 26.58
CA ASP A 46 29.75 37.31 26.77
C ASP A 46 29.02 37.35 25.41
N LYS A 47 29.54 38.11 24.44
CA LYS A 47 29.00 38.14 23.08
C LYS A 47 29.18 36.80 22.36
N GLU A 48 30.34 36.16 22.49
CA GLU A 48 30.58 34.82 21.93
C GLU A 48 29.67 33.76 22.55
N GLN A 49 29.50 33.78 23.88
CA GLN A 49 28.56 32.91 24.58
C GLN A 49 27.11 33.15 24.14
N ALA A 50 26.70 34.40 23.93
CA ALA A 50 25.38 34.72 23.41
C ALA A 50 25.17 34.18 21.99
N VAL A 51 26.18 34.25 21.11
CA VAL A 51 26.11 33.68 19.76
C VAL A 51 26.01 32.16 19.82
N LEU A 52 26.83 31.49 20.64
CA LEU A 52 26.77 30.02 20.82
C LEU A 52 25.42 29.57 21.39
N ALA A 53 24.87 30.31 22.36
CA ALA A 53 23.56 30.02 22.94
C ALA A 53 22.43 30.17 21.90
N GLU A 54 22.50 31.18 21.03
CA GLU A 54 21.54 31.37 19.95
C GLU A 54 21.67 30.28 18.88
N GLN A 55 22.89 29.88 18.50
CA GLN A 55 23.12 28.74 17.61
C GLN A 55 22.53 27.45 18.18
N ALA A 56 22.79 27.14 19.46
CA ALA A 56 22.23 25.97 20.13
C ALA A 56 20.69 26.01 20.20
N ARG A 57 20.11 27.20 20.36
CA ARG A 57 18.64 27.40 20.30
C ARG A 57 18.10 27.10 18.91
N GLN A 58 18.75 27.59 17.86
CA GLN A 58 18.34 27.34 16.48
C GLN A 58 18.46 25.86 16.10
N GLU A 59 19.51 25.18 16.54
CA GLU A 59 19.66 23.73 16.36
C GLU A 59 18.55 22.95 17.05
N LYS A 60 18.21 23.29 18.30
CA LYS A 60 17.07 22.67 19.01
C LYS A 60 15.75 22.90 18.28
N ILE A 61 15.51 24.10 17.77
CA ILE A 61 14.31 24.41 16.96
C ILE A 61 14.30 23.57 15.68
N LYS A 62 15.43 23.44 15.00
CA LYS A 62 15.56 22.61 13.79
C LYS A 62 15.29 21.14 14.09
N MET A 63 15.92 20.57 15.11
CA MET A 63 15.70 19.18 15.53
C MET A 63 14.24 18.93 15.93
N PHE A 64 13.61 19.87 16.64
CA PHE A 64 12.20 19.77 17.00
C PHE A 64 11.31 19.78 15.75
N LYS A 65 11.54 20.71 14.81
CA LYS A 65 10.83 20.75 13.53
C LYS A 65 11.00 19.46 12.74
N ASP A 66 12.22 18.96 12.64
CA ASP A 66 12.53 17.72 11.92
C ASP A 66 11.83 16.52 12.58
N SER A 67 11.79 16.46 13.91
CA SER A 67 11.07 15.43 14.66
C SER A 67 9.56 15.48 14.41
N VAL A 68 8.94 16.67 14.50
CA VAL A 68 7.49 16.85 14.25
C VAL A 68 7.15 16.50 12.80
N MET A 69 7.98 16.89 11.84
CA MET A 69 7.79 16.56 10.44
C MET A 69 7.96 15.06 10.18
N ALA A 70 8.90 14.40 10.85
CA ALA A 70 9.09 12.96 10.78
C ALA A 70 7.87 12.20 11.33
N GLU A 71 7.35 12.62 12.49
CA GLU A 71 6.14 12.04 13.09
C GLU A 71 4.91 12.24 12.21
N THR A 72 4.73 13.45 11.67
CA THR A 72 3.63 13.77 10.75
C THR A 72 3.70 12.90 9.48
N ARG A 73 4.89 12.72 8.91
CA ARG A 73 5.11 11.82 7.76
C ARG A 73 4.82 10.36 8.13
N ALA A 74 5.27 9.90 9.28
CA ALA A 74 5.02 8.53 9.74
C ALA A 74 3.51 8.27 9.91
N GLN A 75 2.77 9.23 10.48
CA GLN A 75 1.33 9.13 10.64
C GLN A 75 0.62 9.15 9.28
N TRP A 76 1.02 10.04 8.36
CA TRP A 76 0.47 10.06 7.00
C TRP A 76 0.71 8.75 6.24
N VAL A 77 1.91 8.18 6.34
CA VAL A 77 2.22 6.86 5.73
C VAL A 77 1.33 5.78 6.32
N LYS A 78 1.16 5.76 7.65
CA LYS A 78 0.31 4.78 8.33
C LYS A 78 -1.15 4.89 7.90
N ASP A 79 -1.69 6.09 7.79
CA ASP A 79 -3.07 6.32 7.36
C ASP A 79 -3.26 6.00 5.87
N SER A 80 -2.26 6.29 5.03
CA SER A 80 -2.25 5.88 3.62
C SER A 80 -2.26 4.36 3.46
N LEU A 81 -1.42 3.64 4.22
CA LEU A 81 -1.40 2.17 4.19
C LEU A 81 -2.73 1.56 4.63
N ARG A 82 -3.36 2.11 5.68
CA ARG A 82 -4.70 1.69 6.11
C ARG A 82 -5.74 1.89 5.01
N SER A 83 -5.74 3.04 4.35
CA SER A 83 -6.65 3.31 3.23
C SER A 83 -6.46 2.36 2.05
N ILE A 84 -5.22 2.03 1.70
CA ILE A 84 -4.91 1.04 0.65
C ILE A 84 -5.42 -0.34 1.06
N GLN A 85 -5.20 -0.75 2.31
CA GLN A 85 -5.66 -2.03 2.83
C GLN A 85 -7.19 -2.14 2.81
N ASP A 86 -7.89 -1.09 3.27
CA ASP A 86 -9.36 -1.05 3.26
C ASP A 86 -9.91 -1.10 1.83
N SER A 87 -9.26 -0.40 0.89
CA SER A 87 -9.62 -0.45 -0.53
C SER A 87 -9.43 -1.86 -1.10
N SER A 88 -8.31 -2.51 -0.81
CA SER A 88 -8.03 -3.88 -1.23
C SER A 88 -9.05 -4.87 -0.67
N ASN A 89 -9.37 -4.76 0.63
CA ASN A 89 -10.39 -5.59 1.28
C ASN A 89 -11.78 -5.38 0.65
N LYS A 90 -12.13 -4.13 0.32
CA LYS A 90 -13.40 -3.81 -0.34
C LYS A 90 -13.48 -4.42 -1.74
N VAL A 91 -12.42 -4.32 -2.54
CA VAL A 91 -12.35 -4.94 -3.87
C VAL A 91 -12.45 -6.47 -3.76
N GLN A 92 -11.75 -7.07 -2.81
CA GLN A 92 -11.83 -8.52 -2.58
C GLN A 92 -13.24 -8.95 -2.18
N THR A 93 -13.87 -8.24 -1.23
CA THR A 93 -15.24 -8.53 -0.79
C THR A 93 -16.24 -8.40 -1.94
N GLU A 94 -16.10 -7.38 -2.79
CA GLU A 94 -16.97 -7.19 -3.94
C GLU A 94 -16.75 -8.28 -5.01
N ASN A 95 -15.50 -8.68 -5.26
CA ASN A 95 -15.21 -9.80 -6.14
C ASN A 95 -15.81 -11.12 -5.62
N ASP A 96 -15.71 -11.38 -4.32
CA ASP A 96 -16.30 -12.56 -3.68
C ASP A 96 -17.83 -12.54 -3.76
N ARG A 97 -18.43 -11.35 -3.57
CA ARG A 97 -19.88 -11.12 -3.74
C ARG A 97 -20.32 -11.39 -5.17
N LEU A 98 -19.65 -10.80 -6.16
CA LEU A 98 -19.95 -10.99 -7.59
C LEU A 98 -19.73 -12.45 -8.02
N SER A 99 -18.70 -13.11 -7.49
CA SER A 99 -18.44 -14.53 -7.73
C SER A 99 -19.57 -15.41 -7.19
N THR A 100 -20.03 -15.12 -5.97
CA THR A 100 -21.16 -15.82 -5.33
C THR A 100 -22.46 -15.58 -6.10
N GLU A 101 -22.74 -14.34 -6.50
CA GLU A 101 -23.93 -13.98 -7.28
C GLU A 101 -23.95 -14.70 -8.63
N LYS A 102 -22.81 -14.73 -9.34
CA LYS A 102 -22.65 -15.50 -10.57
C LYS A 102 -22.88 -17.00 -10.34
N TYR A 103 -22.31 -17.58 -9.29
CA TYR A 103 -22.51 -18.98 -8.95
C TYR A 103 -24.00 -19.30 -8.71
N LEU A 104 -24.69 -18.46 -7.94
CA LEU A 104 -26.12 -18.63 -7.65
C LEU A 104 -26.99 -18.48 -8.89
N ALA A 105 -26.69 -17.51 -9.76
CA ALA A 105 -27.39 -17.33 -11.02
C ALA A 105 -27.24 -18.56 -11.93
N VAL A 106 -26.03 -19.13 -12.00
CA VAL A 106 -25.75 -20.35 -12.77
C VAL A 106 -26.46 -21.57 -12.18
N ASP A 107 -26.40 -21.79 -10.86
CA ASP A 107 -27.10 -22.93 -10.24
C ASP A 107 -28.63 -22.80 -10.38
N LYS A 108 -29.18 -21.59 -10.23
CA LYS A 108 -30.60 -21.32 -10.48
C LYS A 108 -30.99 -21.66 -11.92
N SER A 109 -30.26 -21.14 -12.91
CA SER A 109 -30.51 -21.44 -14.32
C SER A 109 -30.44 -22.95 -14.61
N ARG A 110 -29.46 -23.66 -14.04
CA ARG A 110 -29.36 -25.12 -14.15
C ARG A 110 -30.55 -25.83 -13.53
N ASN A 111 -31.00 -25.39 -12.36
CA ASN A 111 -32.16 -25.96 -11.68
C ASN A 111 -33.44 -25.70 -12.48
N ASP A 112 -33.62 -24.51 -13.05
CA ASP A 112 -34.77 -24.18 -13.92
C ASP A 112 -34.83 -25.12 -15.14
N VAL A 113 -33.68 -25.42 -15.76
CA VAL A 113 -33.58 -26.41 -16.85
C VAL A 113 -34.01 -27.82 -16.39
N TYR A 114 -33.61 -28.23 -15.20
CA TYR A 114 -33.98 -29.55 -14.68
C TYR A 114 -35.47 -29.64 -14.34
N THR A 115 -36.02 -28.60 -13.73
CA THR A 115 -37.44 -28.48 -13.42
C THR A 115 -38.29 -28.47 -14.69
N ALA A 116 -37.88 -27.70 -15.72
CA ALA A 116 -38.56 -27.66 -17.02
C ALA A 116 -38.57 -29.02 -17.72
N ALA A 117 -37.58 -29.87 -17.46
CA ALA A 117 -37.50 -31.22 -17.98
C ALA A 117 -38.25 -32.26 -17.12
N GLY A 118 -38.86 -31.85 -16.01
CA GLY A 118 -39.66 -32.70 -15.12
C GLY A 118 -38.83 -33.71 -14.35
N LEU A 119 -37.60 -33.34 -13.96
CA LEU A 119 -36.75 -34.17 -13.11
C LEU A 119 -37.18 -34.00 -11.64
N SER A 120 -37.13 -35.10 -10.88
CA SER A 120 -37.21 -35.02 -9.41
C SER A 120 -35.87 -34.59 -8.81
N ASP A 121 -35.87 -34.16 -7.54
CA ASP A 121 -34.63 -33.79 -6.83
C ASP A 121 -33.57 -34.90 -6.85
N TYR A 122 -34.00 -36.15 -6.69
CA TYR A 122 -33.09 -37.30 -6.76
C TYR A 122 -32.48 -37.48 -8.16
N GLU A 123 -33.28 -37.34 -9.21
CA GLU A 123 -32.82 -37.39 -10.60
C GLU A 123 -31.90 -36.21 -10.92
N MET A 124 -32.21 -35.02 -10.42
CA MET A 124 -31.38 -33.82 -10.52
C MET A 124 -29.99 -34.06 -9.95
N GLN A 125 -29.91 -34.61 -8.73
CA GLN A 125 -28.62 -34.91 -8.09
C GLN A 125 -27.80 -35.91 -8.90
N LYS A 126 -28.42 -36.98 -9.43
CA LYS A 126 -27.72 -37.93 -10.30
C LYS A 126 -27.17 -37.26 -11.57
N VAL A 127 -27.95 -36.38 -12.20
CA VAL A 127 -27.49 -35.64 -13.38
C VAL A 127 -26.37 -34.67 -13.02
N LYS A 128 -26.45 -33.98 -11.87
CA LYS A 128 -25.37 -33.12 -11.36
C LYS A 128 -24.07 -33.91 -11.19
N VAL A 129 -24.13 -35.12 -10.63
CA VAL A 129 -22.97 -36.01 -10.48
C VAL A 129 -22.40 -36.43 -11.85
N ILE A 130 -23.25 -36.86 -12.79
CA ILE A 130 -22.82 -37.26 -14.14
C ILE A 130 -22.14 -36.09 -14.86
N ASN A 131 -22.70 -34.88 -14.74
CA ASN A 131 -22.13 -33.67 -15.32
C ASN A 131 -20.80 -33.31 -14.66
N SER A 132 -20.70 -33.34 -13.33
CA SER A 132 -19.46 -33.06 -12.59
C SER A 132 -18.31 -34.00 -13.02
N GLN A 133 -18.59 -35.31 -13.13
CA GLN A 133 -17.61 -36.28 -13.63
C GLN A 133 -17.18 -36.00 -15.07
N TYR A 134 -18.13 -35.61 -15.92
CA TYR A 134 -17.83 -35.20 -17.29
C TYR A 134 -16.89 -33.99 -17.30
N TYR A 135 -17.21 -32.94 -16.54
CA TYR A 135 -16.42 -31.70 -16.49
C TYR A 135 -15.00 -31.93 -16.01
N ALA A 136 -14.83 -32.74 -14.95
CA ALA A 136 -13.50 -33.08 -14.44
C ALA A 136 -12.65 -33.78 -15.52
N ARG A 137 -13.22 -34.73 -16.26
CA ARG A 137 -12.53 -35.45 -17.34
C ARG A 137 -12.27 -34.55 -18.56
N ALA A 138 -13.23 -33.71 -18.94
CA ALA A 138 -13.07 -32.77 -20.04
C ALA A 138 -11.97 -31.73 -19.73
N LYS A 139 -11.92 -31.23 -18.50
CA LYS A 139 -10.84 -30.33 -18.03
C LYS A 139 -9.49 -31.02 -18.08
N ALA A 140 -9.38 -32.27 -17.65
CA ALA A 140 -8.14 -33.04 -17.75
C ALA A 140 -7.69 -33.24 -19.20
N ILE A 141 -8.62 -33.56 -20.11
CA ILE A 141 -8.32 -33.64 -21.55
C ILE A 141 -7.82 -32.28 -22.05
N ASN A 142 -8.49 -31.17 -21.70
CA ASN A 142 -8.13 -29.83 -22.15
C ASN A 142 -6.79 -29.32 -21.58
N ALA A 143 -6.44 -29.69 -20.36
CA ALA A 143 -5.17 -29.34 -19.73
C ALA A 143 -3.99 -30.15 -20.26
N ASP A 144 -4.23 -31.30 -20.90
CA ASP A 144 -3.18 -32.10 -21.52
C ASP A 144 -2.73 -31.44 -22.84
N GLU A 145 -1.54 -30.85 -22.82
CA GLU A 145 -0.89 -30.19 -23.96
C GLU A 145 -0.22 -31.20 -24.91
N SER A 146 -0.02 -32.44 -24.48
CA SER A 146 0.58 -33.49 -25.33
C SER A 146 -0.38 -34.02 -26.40
N ILE A 147 -1.68 -33.76 -26.24
CA ILE A 147 -2.72 -34.21 -27.16
C ILE A 147 -2.95 -33.16 -28.25
N ALA A 148 -2.73 -33.56 -29.50
CA ALA A 148 -3.07 -32.74 -30.67
C ALA A 148 -4.56 -32.32 -30.68
N GLY A 149 -4.85 -31.13 -31.21
CA GLY A 149 -6.19 -30.54 -31.17
C GLY A 149 -7.30 -31.42 -31.77
N ASP A 150 -7.02 -32.14 -32.86
CA ASP A 150 -7.99 -33.04 -33.50
C ASP A 150 -8.30 -34.28 -32.63
N ILE A 151 -7.29 -34.84 -31.97
CA ILE A 151 -7.43 -35.94 -31.02
C ILE A 151 -8.18 -35.46 -29.78
N LYS A 152 -7.89 -34.25 -29.29
CA LYS A 152 -8.59 -33.60 -28.17
C LYS A 152 -10.08 -33.49 -28.47
N SER A 153 -10.45 -32.97 -29.65
CA SER A 153 -11.85 -32.89 -30.08
C SER A 153 -12.53 -34.27 -30.16
N LYS A 154 -11.85 -35.30 -30.70
CA LYS A 154 -12.39 -36.66 -30.76
C LYS A 154 -12.64 -37.25 -29.36
N ARG A 155 -11.71 -37.05 -28.42
CA ARG A 155 -11.84 -37.51 -27.02
C ARG A 155 -12.98 -36.81 -26.30
N LEU A 156 -13.12 -35.49 -26.47
CA LEU A 156 -14.23 -34.72 -25.90
C LEU A 156 -15.59 -35.16 -26.47
N ALA A 157 -15.67 -35.43 -27.77
CA ALA A 157 -16.88 -35.92 -28.41
C ALA A 157 -17.27 -37.32 -27.90
N ALA A 158 -16.30 -38.22 -27.73
CA ALA A 158 -16.52 -39.54 -27.15
C ALA A 158 -17.02 -39.43 -25.69
N LEU A 159 -16.37 -38.58 -24.89
CA LEU A 159 -16.77 -38.32 -23.51
C LEU A 159 -18.19 -37.74 -23.41
N ASN A 160 -18.59 -36.86 -24.34
CA ASN A 160 -19.95 -36.33 -24.36
C ASN A 160 -20.98 -37.42 -24.72
N LYS A 161 -20.67 -38.32 -25.66
CA LYS A 161 -21.53 -39.48 -25.96
C LYS A 161 -21.71 -40.38 -24.73
N GLU A 162 -20.65 -40.63 -23.96
CA GLU A 162 -20.74 -41.39 -22.71
C GLU A 162 -21.64 -40.71 -21.68
N ARG A 163 -21.49 -39.39 -21.52
CA ARG A 163 -22.35 -38.58 -20.64
C ARG A 163 -23.82 -38.72 -21.03
N LEU A 164 -24.15 -38.52 -22.30
CA LEU A 164 -25.53 -38.63 -22.80
C LEU A 164 -26.09 -40.04 -22.60
N LYS A 165 -25.28 -41.09 -22.81
CA LYS A 165 -25.65 -42.48 -22.54
C LYS A 165 -25.98 -42.71 -21.06
N LYS A 166 -25.15 -42.20 -20.14
CA LYS A 166 -25.38 -42.29 -18.69
C LYS A 166 -26.64 -41.55 -18.24
N ILE A 167 -26.87 -40.34 -18.77
CA ILE A 167 -28.10 -39.57 -18.50
C ILE A 167 -29.33 -40.35 -18.98
N LYS A 168 -29.30 -40.85 -20.22
CA LYS A 168 -30.41 -41.63 -20.79
C LYS A 168 -30.70 -42.91 -20.00
N ALA A 169 -29.66 -43.60 -19.53
CA ALA A 169 -29.81 -44.79 -18.69
C ALA A 169 -30.41 -44.46 -17.31
N THR A 170 -30.08 -43.29 -16.75
CA THR A 170 -30.54 -42.88 -15.42
C THR A 170 -31.98 -42.35 -15.42
N LEU A 171 -32.34 -41.55 -16.44
CA LEU A 171 -33.64 -40.85 -16.49
C LEU A 171 -34.67 -41.53 -17.39
N GLY A 172 -34.24 -42.47 -18.24
CA GLY A 172 -35.03 -42.98 -19.35
C GLY A 172 -35.09 -42.03 -20.56
N GLY A 173 -35.57 -42.54 -21.69
CA GLY A 173 -35.54 -41.84 -22.97
C GLY A 173 -36.34 -40.54 -23.01
N LYS A 174 -37.54 -40.52 -22.41
CA LYS A 174 -38.45 -39.35 -22.44
C LYS A 174 -37.86 -38.16 -21.68
N LYS A 175 -37.48 -38.35 -20.41
CA LYS A 175 -36.89 -37.29 -19.57
C LYS A 175 -35.52 -36.84 -20.08
N ALA A 176 -34.67 -37.75 -20.56
CA ALA A 176 -33.39 -37.37 -21.15
C ALA A 176 -33.55 -36.49 -22.41
N SER A 177 -34.56 -36.78 -23.24
CA SER A 177 -34.89 -35.94 -24.41
C SER A 177 -35.45 -34.57 -24.00
N ALA A 178 -36.31 -34.52 -22.98
CA ALA A 178 -36.83 -33.26 -22.44
C ALA A 178 -35.71 -32.39 -21.85
N LEU A 179 -34.79 -32.99 -21.11
CA LEU A 179 -33.61 -32.31 -20.56
C LEU A 179 -32.72 -31.71 -21.65
N GLU A 180 -32.48 -32.46 -22.73
CA GLU A 180 -31.67 -31.98 -23.84
C GLU A 180 -32.35 -30.82 -24.59
N LYS A 181 -33.67 -30.89 -24.78
CA LYS A 181 -34.45 -29.78 -25.35
C LYS A 181 -34.40 -28.54 -24.46
N ALA A 182 -34.65 -28.69 -23.16
CA ALA A 182 -34.60 -27.59 -22.21
C ALA A 182 -33.23 -26.90 -22.20
N ARG A 183 -32.14 -27.69 -22.19
CA ARG A 183 -30.77 -27.16 -22.31
C ARG A 183 -30.54 -26.36 -23.58
N LYS A 184 -30.97 -26.87 -24.74
CA LYS A 184 -30.81 -26.18 -26.02
C LYS A 184 -31.59 -24.88 -26.09
N THR A 185 -32.77 -24.82 -25.51
CA THR A 185 -33.56 -23.59 -25.43
C THR A 185 -32.89 -22.57 -24.53
N THR A 186 -32.45 -22.97 -23.33
CA THR A 186 -31.78 -22.05 -22.40
C THR A 186 -30.46 -21.56 -22.95
N ALA A 187 -29.67 -22.41 -23.59
CA ALA A 187 -28.35 -22.06 -24.06
C ALA A 187 -28.37 -21.20 -25.34
N GLN A 188 -29.49 -21.15 -26.09
CA GLN A 188 -29.73 -20.12 -27.12
C GLN A 188 -29.97 -18.72 -26.53
N ASN A 189 -30.46 -18.65 -25.29
CA ASN A 189 -30.88 -17.42 -24.64
C ASN A 189 -29.89 -16.93 -23.56
N ALA A 190 -28.91 -17.75 -23.18
CA ALA A 190 -28.01 -17.47 -22.08
C ALA A 190 -26.61 -17.09 -22.58
N GLU A 191 -26.07 -15.97 -22.06
CA GLU A 191 -24.64 -15.63 -22.07
C GLU A 191 -23.82 -16.51 -21.11
N ASP A 192 -24.31 -17.70 -20.77
CA ASP A 192 -23.64 -18.60 -19.85
C ASP A 192 -22.46 -19.29 -20.58
N SER A 193 -21.26 -18.78 -20.35
CA SER A 193 -20.00 -19.37 -20.84
C SER A 193 -19.87 -20.86 -20.49
N ASP A 194 -20.45 -21.29 -19.36
CA ASP A 194 -20.47 -22.67 -18.91
C ASP A 194 -21.49 -23.53 -19.67
N SER A 195 -22.35 -22.93 -20.49
CA SER A 195 -23.26 -23.60 -21.42
C SER A 195 -22.73 -23.56 -22.86
N GLN A 196 -21.77 -22.68 -23.18
CA GLN A 196 -21.18 -22.56 -24.52
C GLN A 196 -20.38 -23.81 -24.94
N TRP A 197 -19.68 -24.48 -24.03
CA TRP A 197 -18.93 -25.70 -24.37
C TRP A 197 -19.83 -26.85 -24.87
N LEU A 198 -21.12 -26.89 -24.46
CA LEU A 198 -22.10 -27.85 -25.00
C LEU A 198 -22.30 -27.63 -26.49
N TYR A 199 -22.29 -26.38 -26.93
CA TYR A 199 -22.37 -26.04 -28.35
C TYR A 199 -21.04 -26.18 -29.06
N GLU A 200 -19.89 -25.95 -28.45
CA GLU A 200 -18.61 -26.13 -29.15
C GLU A 200 -18.40 -27.58 -29.59
N ILE A 201 -18.82 -28.55 -28.78
CA ILE A 201 -18.74 -29.98 -29.15
C ILE A 201 -19.76 -30.32 -30.25
N ASP A 202 -20.99 -29.79 -30.20
CA ASP A 202 -22.04 -30.10 -31.20
C ASP A 202 -21.91 -29.28 -32.49
N SER A 203 -21.42 -28.04 -32.44
CA SER A 203 -21.25 -27.12 -33.58
C SER A 203 -20.03 -27.43 -34.44
N THR A 204 -19.11 -28.28 -33.96
CA THR A 204 -18.09 -28.90 -34.83
C THR A 204 -18.71 -29.76 -35.94
N LYS A 205 -20.01 -30.09 -35.86
CA LYS A 205 -20.75 -30.73 -36.97
C LYS A 205 -21.18 -29.79 -38.09
N GLY A 206 -20.90 -28.48 -38.05
CA GLY A 206 -21.35 -27.64 -39.15
C GLY A 206 -21.17 -26.14 -39.03
N LYS A 207 -19.97 -25.64 -38.71
CA LYS A 207 -19.56 -24.38 -39.33
C LYS A 207 -19.37 -24.64 -40.83
N LYS A 208 -20.46 -24.67 -41.60
CA LYS A 208 -20.39 -24.23 -43.00
C LYS A 208 -19.84 -22.81 -42.91
N LYS A 209 -18.63 -22.62 -43.44
CA LYS A 209 -18.10 -21.28 -43.71
C LYS A 209 -19.20 -20.53 -44.47
N SER A 210 -19.80 -19.53 -43.86
CA SER A 210 -20.46 -18.43 -44.58
C SER A 210 -19.43 -17.33 -44.76
#